data_AF-D7DZE6-F1
#
_entry.id   AF-D7DZE6-F1
#
_cell.length_a   1.000
_cell.length_b   1.000
_cell.length_c   1.000
_cell.angle_alpha   90.00
_cell.angle_beta   90.00
_cell.angle_gamma   90.00
#
_symmetry.space_group_name_H-M   'P 1'
#
loop_
_entity.id
_entity.type
_entity.pdbx_description
1 polymer ?
#
loop_
_entity_poly.entity_id
_entity_poly.type
_entity_poly.pdbx_seq_one_letter_code
_entity_poly.pdbx_strand_id
1 'polypeptide(L)'
;MSDHPLALKLLLIDPDPIFRLGLRVALETIPHLQILADVPTHTAALQVLAEIAASDLNQVNLIVLELGNGISIDSQQLGLQFCRQLKALYSHIPILLLSSVSTQEMLLAAQNTGVNGYCPKGISISELVPIMEELVNGGYYWLGTTGIVNSSSSHLPFAKLRNHIRFSGINHINHTLTAVTTQLKIPGLPLLDKAILAGHRRELLAAQWLVNHLLAAPEERQPTQTSPPLPLSIPYPNLIAKPESQQIQTFVPPLLSPKALQSTLFASCINKLQFPLPNVTDIPLEIDILREDKKRQLLYIILQQVSKQLNKLRKSEVKIQQLSDLKNQILNNLWQSAIKDFYIQLSQINVGDIDIEIVNFLLNNAVGVETEILNKIPLVEELFSYLLCQTDLYIDNISYSAGSEPANSQGSMILENLLIQIANGVLQPLLNSLADVETIKQNLYDRHFISTREIERFRNNLSWKYRLNNYVNEPQAIFESRYELFVFAPRGIAKISIYSPRNQELAKLSGVPLMVTLLLELRDAITPRLQSLLSFVGNGIVFILTQIIGRGLGLIGRGVLQGIGSVALTEKTQKRQKERTK
;
A
#
# COMPACT_ATOMS: atom_id res chain seq x y z
N MET A 1 57.03 -21.99 5.69
CA MET A 1 56.32 -21.01 4.84
C MET A 1 54.84 -21.22 5.15
N SER A 2 54.27 -20.32 5.95
CA SER A 2 52.88 -20.40 6.40
C SER A 2 52.01 -19.60 5.43
N ASP A 3 51.30 -20.29 4.55
CA ASP A 3 50.30 -19.72 3.66
C ASP A 3 49.14 -19.17 4.49
N HIS A 4 49.16 -17.87 4.78
CA HIS A 4 47.96 -17.17 5.21
C HIS A 4 47.01 -17.12 4.01
N PRO A 5 45.74 -17.56 4.11
CA PRO A 5 44.78 -17.40 3.03
C PRO A 5 44.63 -15.89 2.75
N LEU A 6 44.80 -15.49 1.48
CA LEU A 6 44.64 -14.11 1.04
C LEU A 6 43.25 -13.61 1.45
N ALA A 7 43.20 -12.59 2.30
CA ALA A 7 41.95 -12.00 2.75
C ALA A 7 41.21 -11.35 1.57
N LEU A 8 39.96 -11.75 1.37
CA LEU A 8 39.04 -11.22 0.38
C LEU A 8 38.59 -9.82 0.78
N LYS A 9 39.02 -8.83 0.01
CA LYS A 9 38.78 -7.40 0.27
C LYS A 9 37.55 -6.88 -0.48
N LEU A 10 36.59 -6.35 0.26
CA LEU A 10 35.26 -6.01 -0.23
C LEU A 10 34.99 -4.51 -0.19
N LEU A 11 34.24 -4.02 -1.18
CA LEU A 11 33.60 -2.70 -1.15
C LEU A 11 32.09 -2.87 -1.08
N LEU A 12 31.46 -2.30 -0.05
CA LEU A 12 30.00 -2.36 0.13
C LEU A 12 29.35 -1.03 -0.30
N ILE A 13 28.36 -1.08 -1.18
CA ILE A 13 27.66 0.10 -1.71
C ILE A 13 26.15 -0.11 -1.54
N ASP A 14 25.56 0.58 -0.57
CA ASP A 14 24.12 0.49 -0.30
C ASP A 14 23.66 1.79 0.36
N PRO A 15 22.53 2.42 -0.02
CA PRO A 15 22.05 3.63 0.64
C PRO A 15 21.59 3.43 2.09
N ASP A 16 21.16 2.22 2.47
CA ASP A 16 20.63 1.91 3.80
C ASP A 16 21.75 1.72 4.85
N PRO A 17 21.87 2.63 5.84
CA PRO A 17 22.92 2.56 6.85
C PRO A 17 22.76 1.36 7.80
N ILE A 18 21.55 0.89 8.05
CA ILE A 18 21.30 -0.26 8.93
C ILE A 18 21.72 -1.53 8.21
N PHE A 19 21.38 -1.67 6.93
CA PHE A 19 21.79 -2.81 6.13
C PHE A 19 23.31 -2.89 5.98
N ARG A 20 23.99 -1.77 5.67
CA ARG A 20 25.48 -1.73 5.61
C ARG A 20 26.12 -2.16 6.92
N LEU A 21 25.64 -1.64 8.05
CA LEU A 21 26.17 -1.98 9.37
C LEU A 21 25.95 -3.47 9.68
N GLY A 22 24.74 -3.99 9.45
CA GLY A 22 24.43 -5.40 9.68
C GLY A 22 25.26 -6.34 8.81
N LEU A 23 25.39 -6.04 7.52
CA LEU A 23 26.23 -6.81 6.60
C LEU A 23 27.71 -6.73 6.98
N ARG A 24 28.20 -5.55 7.38
CA ARG A 24 29.57 -5.37 7.85
C ARG A 24 29.87 -6.25 9.05
N VAL A 25 29.06 -6.13 10.10
CA VAL A 25 29.23 -6.90 11.34
C VAL A 25 29.20 -8.39 11.05
N ALA A 26 28.28 -8.84 10.18
CA ALA A 26 28.17 -10.24 9.82
C ALA A 26 29.39 -10.77 9.06
N LEU A 27 29.91 -10.03 8.08
CA LEU A 27 31.04 -10.47 7.26
C LEU A 27 32.38 -10.36 7.99
N GLU A 28 32.55 -9.38 8.90
CA GLU A 28 33.77 -9.23 9.73
C GLU A 28 33.95 -10.37 10.74
N THR A 29 32.91 -11.16 11.03
CA THR A 29 33.06 -12.38 11.84
C THR A 29 33.82 -13.50 11.12
N ILE A 30 34.07 -13.36 9.81
CA ILE A 30 34.68 -14.39 8.96
C ILE A 30 36.17 -14.05 8.74
N PRO A 31 37.11 -14.90 9.19
CA PRO A 31 38.53 -14.53 9.30
C PRO A 31 39.23 -14.14 7.99
N HIS A 32 38.72 -14.60 6.84
CA HIS A 32 39.30 -14.37 5.52
C HIS A 32 38.55 -13.32 4.69
N LEU A 33 37.57 -12.63 5.26
CA LEU A 33 36.88 -11.49 4.62
C LEU A 33 37.27 -10.18 5.30
N GLN A 34 37.55 -9.16 4.50
CA GLN A 34 37.88 -7.82 4.98
C GLN A 34 37.06 -6.78 4.22
N ILE A 35 36.38 -5.90 4.93
CA ILE A 35 35.67 -4.77 4.31
C ILE A 35 36.61 -3.57 4.26
N LEU A 36 36.97 -3.14 3.04
CA LEU A 36 37.85 -1.99 2.86
C LEU A 36 37.13 -0.66 3.08
N ALA A 37 35.89 -0.59 2.61
CA ALA A 37 35.03 0.56 2.77
C ALA A 37 33.57 0.15 2.62
N ASP A 38 32.70 0.92 3.27
CA ASP A 38 31.28 0.92 2.98
C ASP A 38 30.81 2.34 2.70
N VAL A 39 29.98 2.52 1.68
CA VAL A 39 29.61 3.86 1.21
C VAL A 39 28.11 3.94 0.89
N PRO A 40 27.47 5.09 1.17
CA PRO A 40 26.03 5.25 0.95
C PRO A 40 25.64 5.60 -0.49
N THR A 41 26.58 6.07 -1.31
CA THR A 41 26.27 6.64 -2.64
C THR A 41 27.22 6.18 -3.73
N HIS A 42 26.74 6.19 -4.97
CA HIS A 42 27.55 5.91 -6.17
C HIS A 42 28.75 6.86 -6.32
N THR A 43 28.59 8.13 -5.95
CA THR A 43 29.66 9.13 -6.02
C THR A 43 30.77 8.85 -5.01
N ALA A 44 30.41 8.52 -3.76
CA ALA A 44 31.37 8.14 -2.72
C ALA A 44 32.10 6.84 -3.10
N ALA A 45 31.41 5.88 -3.72
CA ALA A 45 32.04 4.66 -4.23
C ALA A 45 33.13 4.95 -5.27
N LEU A 46 32.88 5.87 -6.22
CA LEU A 46 33.89 6.24 -7.22
C LEU A 46 35.09 6.97 -6.61
N GLN A 47 34.86 7.82 -5.60
CA GLN A 47 35.95 8.50 -4.87
C GLN A 47 36.85 7.49 -4.16
N VAL A 48 36.25 6.57 -3.40
CA VAL A 48 36.99 5.51 -2.69
C VAL A 48 37.73 4.60 -3.67
N LEU A 49 37.10 4.21 -4.78
CA LEU A 49 37.76 3.39 -5.80
C LEU A 49 38.93 4.13 -6.46
N ALA A 50 38.81 5.43 -6.71
CA ALA A 50 39.90 6.24 -7.25
C ALA A 50 41.08 6.39 -6.28
N GLU A 51 40.79 6.58 -4.98
CA GLU A 51 41.81 6.65 -3.92
C GLU A 51 42.57 5.32 -3.76
N ILE A 52 41.84 4.20 -3.79
CA ILE A 52 42.43 2.85 -3.71
C ILE A 52 43.23 2.55 -4.98
N ALA A 53 42.70 2.88 -6.16
CA ALA A 53 43.37 2.69 -7.44
C ALA A 53 44.69 3.48 -7.55
N ALA A 54 44.82 4.61 -6.86
CA ALA A 54 46.06 5.37 -6.80
C ALA A 54 47.17 4.67 -5.99
N SER A 55 46.81 3.73 -5.11
CA SER A 55 47.74 2.97 -4.27
C SER A 55 48.04 1.58 -4.86
N ASP A 56 47.01 0.79 -5.16
CA ASP A 56 47.10 -0.50 -5.86
C ASP A 56 45.73 -0.87 -6.47
N LEU A 57 45.70 -1.04 -7.79
CA LEU A 57 44.49 -1.38 -8.55
C LEU A 57 43.89 -2.75 -8.19
N ASN A 58 44.65 -3.64 -7.56
CA ASN A 58 44.21 -5.00 -7.21
C ASN A 58 43.77 -5.15 -5.75
N GLN A 59 43.58 -4.04 -5.03
CA GLN A 59 43.25 -4.10 -3.62
C GLN A 59 41.78 -4.46 -3.35
N VAL A 60 40.84 -4.21 -4.28
CA VAL A 60 39.43 -4.61 -4.15
C VAL A 60 39.19 -5.90 -4.92
N ASN A 61 38.73 -6.95 -4.23
CA ASN A 61 38.44 -8.25 -4.84
C ASN A 61 36.98 -8.40 -5.26
N LEU A 62 36.03 -7.70 -4.62
CA LEU A 62 34.61 -7.79 -4.96
C LEU A 62 33.88 -6.50 -4.58
N ILE A 63 32.96 -6.07 -5.45
CA ILE A 63 32.01 -4.99 -5.16
C ILE A 63 30.64 -5.61 -4.87
N VAL A 64 30.08 -5.33 -3.69
CA VAL A 64 28.71 -5.69 -3.33
C VAL A 64 27.85 -4.44 -3.42
N LEU A 65 26.85 -4.46 -4.31
CA LEU A 65 26.10 -3.27 -4.71
C LEU A 65 24.58 -3.49 -4.59
N GLU A 66 23.89 -2.53 -3.99
CA GLU A 66 22.43 -2.36 -4.10
C GLU A 66 22.09 -1.68 -5.43
N LEU A 67 21.30 -2.36 -6.27
CA LEU A 67 20.90 -1.89 -7.60
C LEU A 67 19.83 -0.77 -7.53
N GLY A 68 19.01 -0.77 -6.49
CA GLY A 68 17.96 0.23 -6.28
C GLY A 68 16.95 -0.21 -5.24
N ASN A 69 16.41 0.74 -4.49
CA ASN A 69 15.49 0.50 -3.37
C ASN A 69 14.09 -0.05 -3.73
N GLY A 70 13.83 -0.46 -4.99
CA GLY A 70 12.56 -1.05 -5.42
C GLY A 70 11.36 -0.08 -5.51
N ILE A 71 11.52 1.18 -5.09
CA ILE A 71 10.43 2.15 -4.91
C ILE A 71 10.23 3.05 -6.14
N SER A 72 11.26 3.26 -6.96
CA SER A 72 11.19 4.09 -8.17
C SER A 72 11.92 3.46 -9.36
N ILE A 73 11.37 3.62 -10.55
CA ILE A 73 11.99 3.18 -11.81
C ILE A 73 13.30 3.96 -12.06
N ASP A 74 13.34 5.24 -11.67
CA ASP A 74 14.50 6.10 -11.86
C ASP A 74 15.72 5.65 -11.04
N SER A 75 15.53 5.19 -9.79
CA SER A 75 16.62 4.68 -8.94
C SER A 75 17.24 3.39 -9.51
N GLN A 76 16.41 2.51 -10.08
CA GLN A 76 16.84 1.28 -10.72
C GLN A 76 17.64 1.52 -12.01
N GLN A 77 17.22 2.50 -12.82
CA GLN A 77 17.95 2.90 -14.02
C GLN A 77 19.31 3.53 -13.69
N LEU A 78 19.38 4.36 -12.65
CA LEU A 78 20.63 4.93 -12.16
C LEU A 78 21.60 3.86 -11.65
N GLY A 79 21.11 2.83 -10.96
CA GLY A 79 21.93 1.68 -10.54
C GLY A 79 22.51 0.88 -11.71
N LEU A 80 21.72 0.64 -12.77
CA LEU A 80 22.22 0.00 -14.00
C LEU A 80 23.27 0.86 -14.72
N GLN A 81 23.04 2.17 -14.83
CA GLN A 81 24.02 3.09 -15.40
C GLN A 81 25.33 3.07 -14.61
N PHE A 82 25.23 3.01 -13.28
CA PHE A 82 26.40 2.90 -12.41
C PHE A 82 27.15 1.58 -12.60
N CYS A 83 26.44 0.45 -12.74
CA CYS A 83 27.06 -0.84 -13.08
C CYS A 83 27.86 -0.77 -14.40
N ARG A 84 27.31 -0.11 -15.43
CA ARG A 84 28.02 0.10 -16.71
C ARG A 84 29.28 0.93 -16.53
N GLN A 85 29.20 1.99 -15.74
CA GLN A 85 30.34 2.84 -15.44
C GLN A 85 31.43 2.09 -14.67
N LEU A 86 31.07 1.29 -13.67
CA LEU A 86 32.02 0.45 -12.93
C LEU A 86 32.69 -0.58 -13.84
N LYS A 87 31.95 -1.25 -14.72
CA LYS A 87 32.54 -2.21 -15.66
C LYS A 87 33.40 -1.58 -16.75
N ALA A 88 33.12 -0.34 -17.12
CA ALA A 88 33.97 0.42 -18.04
C ALA A 88 35.30 0.85 -17.40
N LEU A 89 35.28 1.26 -16.12
CA LEU A 89 36.46 1.78 -15.41
C LEU A 89 37.28 0.68 -14.71
N TYR A 90 36.62 -0.35 -14.20
CA TYR A 90 37.19 -1.40 -13.35
C TYR A 90 36.73 -2.80 -13.81
N SER A 91 37.03 -3.12 -15.07
CA SER A 91 36.56 -4.35 -15.72
C SER A 91 36.99 -5.66 -15.02
N HIS A 92 38.11 -5.64 -14.29
CA HIS A 92 38.67 -6.79 -13.57
C HIS A 92 37.98 -7.11 -12.25
N ILE A 93 37.20 -6.18 -11.68
CA ILE A 93 36.56 -6.38 -10.38
C ILE A 93 35.18 -7.02 -10.57
N PRO A 94 34.90 -8.18 -9.95
CA PRO A 94 33.57 -8.77 -9.99
C PRO A 94 32.56 -7.91 -9.23
N ILE A 95 31.32 -7.89 -9.72
CA ILE A 95 30.20 -7.17 -9.09
C ILE A 95 29.13 -8.20 -8.69
N LEU A 96 28.80 -8.21 -7.40
CA LEU A 96 27.67 -8.93 -6.84
C LEU A 96 26.56 -7.94 -6.50
N LEU A 97 25.40 -8.12 -7.11
CA LEU A 97 24.20 -7.39 -6.73
C LEU A 97 23.55 -8.06 -5.52
N LEU A 98 23.39 -7.32 -4.44
CA LEU A 98 22.65 -7.74 -3.25
C LEU A 98 21.46 -6.79 -3.07
N SER A 99 20.35 -7.11 -3.73
CA SER A 99 19.23 -6.17 -3.95
C SER A 99 17.88 -6.80 -3.67
N SER A 100 16.88 -5.97 -3.32
CA SER A 100 15.47 -6.38 -3.28
C SER A 100 14.80 -6.39 -4.67
N VAL A 101 15.46 -5.83 -5.70
CA VAL A 101 15.00 -5.89 -7.09
C VAL A 101 15.05 -7.33 -7.59
N SER A 102 13.91 -7.84 -8.04
CA SER A 102 13.75 -9.24 -8.53
C SER A 102 13.04 -9.33 -9.88
N THR A 103 12.81 -8.19 -10.56
CA THR A 103 12.17 -8.16 -11.88
C THR A 103 13.10 -8.74 -12.93
N GLN A 104 12.62 -9.74 -13.68
CA GLN A 104 13.41 -10.46 -14.68
C GLN A 104 14.07 -9.53 -15.72
N GLU A 105 13.38 -8.48 -16.14
CA GLU A 105 13.89 -7.49 -17.10
C GLU A 105 15.12 -6.74 -16.57
N MET A 106 15.10 -6.36 -15.29
CA MET A 106 16.20 -5.66 -14.64
C MET A 106 17.38 -6.57 -14.35
N LEU A 107 17.12 -7.82 -13.94
CA LEU A 107 18.16 -8.81 -13.74
C LEU A 107 18.85 -9.17 -15.06
N LEU A 108 18.10 -9.34 -16.14
CA LEU A 108 18.65 -9.53 -17.48
C LEU A 108 19.44 -8.30 -17.97
N ALA A 109 18.95 -7.08 -17.72
CA ALA A 109 19.67 -5.86 -18.06
C ALA A 109 20.98 -5.69 -17.27
N ALA A 110 20.98 -6.07 -15.99
CA ALA A 110 22.18 -6.11 -15.15
C ALA A 110 23.16 -7.19 -15.63
N GLN A 111 22.68 -8.39 -15.95
CA GLN A 111 23.50 -9.47 -16.49
C GLN A 111 24.16 -9.07 -17.81
N ASN A 112 23.41 -8.44 -18.71
CA ASN A 112 23.91 -7.92 -19.99
C ASN A 112 24.92 -6.77 -19.83
N THR A 113 24.97 -6.13 -18.66
CA THR A 113 25.96 -5.10 -18.31
C THR A 113 27.29 -5.71 -17.86
N GLY A 114 27.36 -7.04 -17.72
CA GLY A 114 28.57 -7.77 -17.32
C GLY A 114 28.69 -7.97 -15.81
N VAL A 115 27.62 -7.73 -15.04
CA VAL A 115 27.55 -8.07 -13.61
C VAL A 115 27.78 -9.57 -13.43
N ASN A 116 28.53 -9.95 -12.38
CA ASN A 116 28.98 -11.33 -12.20
C ASN A 116 27.96 -12.17 -11.43
N GLY A 117 27.25 -11.57 -10.48
CA GLY A 117 26.20 -12.29 -9.77
C GLY A 117 25.10 -11.44 -9.16
N TYR A 118 24.04 -12.12 -8.76
CA TYR A 118 22.87 -11.56 -8.11
C TYR A 118 22.39 -12.46 -6.97
N CYS A 119 22.15 -11.84 -5.81
CA CYS A 119 21.49 -12.42 -4.65
C CYS A 119 20.37 -11.48 -4.17
N PRO A 120 19.20 -12.02 -3.79
CA PRO A 120 18.17 -11.22 -3.15
C PRO A 120 18.60 -10.83 -1.73
N LYS A 121 18.21 -9.63 -1.29
CA LYS A 121 18.32 -9.26 0.13
C LYS A 121 17.53 -10.25 0.99
N GLY A 122 18.15 -10.70 2.08
CA GLY A 122 17.60 -11.73 2.97
C GLY A 122 18.20 -13.12 2.77
N ILE A 123 19.12 -13.32 1.81
CA ILE A 123 19.97 -14.51 1.75
C ILE A 123 20.77 -14.67 3.05
N SER A 124 20.96 -15.90 3.52
CA SER A 124 21.74 -16.16 4.72
C SER A 124 23.24 -15.95 4.45
N ILE A 125 23.98 -15.51 5.47
CA ILE A 125 25.43 -15.29 5.35
C ILE A 125 26.17 -16.58 5.00
N SER A 126 25.67 -17.74 5.48
CA SER A 126 26.24 -19.05 5.16
C SER A 126 26.12 -19.43 3.69
N GLU A 127 25.12 -18.90 2.97
CA GLU A 127 24.96 -19.08 1.53
C GLU A 127 25.67 -17.98 0.74
N LEU A 128 25.67 -16.74 1.24
CA LEU A 128 26.29 -15.59 0.58
C LEU A 128 27.81 -15.71 0.44
N VAL A 129 28.49 -16.23 1.46
CA VAL A 129 29.97 -16.28 1.49
C VAL A 129 30.55 -17.22 0.42
N PRO A 130 30.07 -18.46 0.24
CA PRO A 130 30.49 -19.31 -0.88
C PRO A 130 30.28 -18.67 -2.25
N ILE A 131 29.19 -17.90 -2.42
CA ILE A 131 28.90 -17.18 -3.67
C ILE A 131 29.93 -16.08 -3.91
N MET A 132 30.29 -15.32 -2.88
CA MET A 132 31.33 -14.29 -2.98
C MET A 132 32.68 -14.90 -3.38
N GLU A 133 33.04 -16.04 -2.81
CA GLU A 133 34.26 -16.78 -3.16
C GLU A 133 34.24 -17.30 -4.60
N GLU A 134 33.11 -17.84 -5.06
CA GLU A 134 32.93 -18.29 -6.44
C GLU A 134 33.12 -17.15 -7.44
N LEU A 135 32.57 -15.97 -7.15
CA LEU A 135 32.68 -14.79 -8.01
C LEU A 135 34.11 -14.26 -8.10
N VAL A 136 34.86 -14.25 -7.00
CA VAL A 136 36.28 -13.82 -7.01
C VAL A 136 37.16 -14.81 -7.77
N ASN A 137 36.81 -16.10 -7.77
CA ASN A 137 37.48 -17.12 -8.57
C ASN A 137 37.09 -17.09 -10.07
N GLY A 138 36.33 -16.07 -10.51
CA GLY A 138 35.93 -15.89 -11.91
C GLY A 138 34.63 -16.59 -12.29
N GLY A 139 33.87 -17.11 -11.31
CA GLY A 139 32.56 -17.71 -11.52
C GLY A 139 31.44 -16.68 -11.72
N TYR A 140 30.23 -17.19 -11.93
CA TYR A 140 29.00 -16.42 -12.08
C TYR A 140 27.87 -17.06 -11.29
N TYR A 141 27.08 -16.27 -10.57
CA TYR A 141 26.00 -16.79 -9.73
C TYR A 141 24.73 -15.95 -9.83
N TRP A 142 23.64 -16.53 -10.34
CA TRP A 142 22.37 -15.84 -10.56
C TRP A 142 21.20 -16.64 -9.99
N LEU A 143 20.78 -16.32 -8.77
CA LEU A 143 19.64 -16.99 -8.13
C LEU A 143 18.33 -16.60 -8.85
N GLY A 144 17.73 -17.54 -9.59
CA GLY A 144 16.42 -17.35 -10.23
C GLY A 144 16.33 -17.70 -11.73
N THR A 145 17.42 -18.12 -12.37
CA THR A 145 17.37 -18.66 -13.76
C THR A 145 17.76 -20.14 -13.74
N THR A 146 16.89 -21.02 -14.24
CA THR A 146 17.05 -22.47 -14.06
C THR A 146 18.00 -23.10 -15.09
N GLY A 147 18.91 -23.96 -14.63
CA GLY A 147 19.76 -24.82 -15.46
C GLY A 147 20.82 -25.60 -14.68
N ILE A 148 20.42 -26.76 -14.14
CA ILE A 148 21.20 -27.98 -13.78
C ILE A 148 22.71 -27.80 -13.55
N VAL A 149 23.19 -27.97 -12.30
CA VAL A 149 24.29 -28.89 -11.96
C VAL A 149 24.07 -29.44 -10.54
N ASN A 150 24.31 -30.76 -10.41
CA ASN A 150 24.18 -31.57 -9.20
C ASN A 150 25.17 -31.17 -8.09
N SER A 151 24.69 -31.16 -6.85
CA SER A 151 25.34 -31.94 -5.79
C SER A 151 24.38 -32.23 -4.64
N SER A 152 24.46 -33.47 -4.20
CA SER A 152 23.58 -34.23 -3.32
C SER A 152 23.58 -33.79 -1.86
N SER A 153 22.39 -33.77 -1.25
CA SER A 153 22.15 -34.41 0.05
C SER A 153 20.63 -34.60 0.32
N SER A 154 20.33 -35.73 0.96
CA SER A 154 19.05 -36.19 1.52
C SER A 154 18.38 -35.09 2.34
N HIS A 155 17.06 -34.89 2.36
CA HIS A 155 16.09 -35.75 3.02
C HIS A 155 14.65 -35.57 2.45
N LEU A 156 13.85 -36.65 2.54
CA LEU A 156 12.38 -36.78 2.43
C LEU A 156 11.70 -36.31 1.10
N PRO A 157 11.33 -37.24 0.19
CA PRO A 157 10.76 -36.92 -1.13
C PRO A 157 9.39 -36.22 -1.05
N PHE A 158 8.56 -36.55 -0.06
CA PHE A 158 7.24 -35.91 0.11
C PHE A 158 7.33 -34.49 0.66
N ALA A 159 8.37 -34.13 1.42
CA ALA A 159 8.58 -32.76 1.90
C ALA A 159 9.05 -31.84 0.75
N LYS A 160 9.95 -32.34 -0.11
CA LYS A 160 10.38 -31.63 -1.32
C LYS A 160 9.24 -31.45 -2.31
N LEU A 161 8.40 -32.48 -2.53
CA LEU A 161 7.23 -32.37 -3.42
C LEU A 161 6.16 -31.43 -2.86
N ARG A 162 5.85 -31.53 -1.55
CA ARG A 162 4.91 -30.62 -0.87
C ARG A 162 5.38 -29.17 -0.93
N ASN A 163 6.66 -28.92 -0.66
CA ASN A 163 7.22 -27.58 -0.74
C ASN A 163 7.30 -27.10 -2.20
N HIS A 164 7.62 -27.95 -3.16
CA HIS A 164 7.62 -27.59 -4.59
C HIS A 164 6.20 -27.23 -5.08
N ILE A 165 5.17 -28.00 -4.71
CA ILE A 165 3.77 -27.69 -5.03
C ILE A 165 3.31 -26.42 -4.30
N ARG A 166 3.72 -26.21 -3.03
CA ARG A 166 3.43 -25.00 -2.25
C ARG A 166 4.07 -23.76 -2.87
N PHE A 167 5.36 -23.80 -3.19
CA PHE A 167 6.09 -22.68 -3.78
C PHE A 167 5.66 -22.40 -5.23
N SER A 168 5.43 -23.45 -6.04
CA SER A 168 4.89 -23.29 -7.40
C SER A 168 3.46 -22.74 -7.38
N GLY A 169 2.63 -23.20 -6.44
CA GLY A 169 1.25 -22.72 -6.25
C GLY A 169 1.21 -21.27 -5.77
N ILE A 170 2.01 -20.93 -4.75
CA ILE A 170 2.12 -19.54 -4.24
C ILE A 170 2.66 -18.60 -5.32
N ASN A 171 3.67 -19.01 -6.08
CA ASN A 171 4.22 -18.17 -7.15
C ASN A 171 3.20 -17.94 -8.27
N HIS A 172 2.44 -18.96 -8.65
CA HIS A 172 1.36 -18.82 -9.64
C HIS A 172 0.22 -17.93 -9.13
N ILE A 173 -0.17 -18.11 -7.86
CA ILE A 173 -1.18 -17.27 -7.20
C ILE A 173 -0.70 -15.82 -7.11
N ASN A 174 0.56 -15.57 -6.73
CA ASN A 174 1.13 -14.23 -6.61
C ASN A 174 1.26 -13.54 -7.96
N HIS A 175 1.68 -14.24 -9.01
CA HIS A 175 1.77 -13.70 -10.36
C HIS A 175 0.38 -13.29 -10.88
N THR A 176 -0.62 -14.16 -10.70
CA THR A 176 -2.00 -13.90 -11.14
C THR A 176 -2.63 -12.77 -10.31
N LEU A 177 -2.35 -12.73 -9.01
CA LEU A 177 -2.82 -11.68 -8.12
C LEU A 177 -2.23 -10.33 -8.52
N THR A 178 -0.95 -10.29 -8.88
CA THR A 178 -0.29 -9.07 -9.37
C THR A 178 -0.93 -8.60 -10.68
N ALA A 179 -1.17 -9.50 -11.64
CA ALA A 179 -1.83 -9.20 -12.90
C ALA A 179 -3.27 -8.66 -12.71
N VAL A 180 -4.09 -9.31 -11.88
CA VAL A 180 -5.46 -8.88 -11.57
C VAL A 180 -5.46 -7.54 -10.83
N THR A 181 -4.49 -7.32 -9.93
CA THR A 181 -4.35 -6.06 -9.19
C THR A 181 -3.88 -4.92 -10.10
N THR A 182 -3.06 -5.20 -11.12
CA THR A 182 -2.70 -4.21 -12.14
C THR A 182 -3.87 -3.88 -13.06
N GLN A 183 -4.70 -4.86 -13.43
CA GLN A 183 -5.92 -4.61 -14.20
C GLN A 183 -6.90 -3.75 -13.40
N LEU A 184 -7.12 -4.03 -12.12
CA LEU A 184 -7.98 -3.21 -11.24
C LEU A 184 -7.53 -1.75 -11.09
N LYS A 185 -6.27 -1.42 -11.38
CA LYS A 185 -5.72 -0.06 -11.33
C LYS A 185 -5.96 0.74 -12.62
N ILE A 186 -6.46 0.11 -13.70
CA ILE A 186 -6.78 0.80 -14.95
C ILE A 186 -8.01 1.71 -14.73
N PRO A 187 -7.89 3.04 -14.90
CA PRO A 187 -9.02 3.95 -14.73
C PRO A 187 -10.05 3.79 -15.87
N GLY A 188 -11.34 3.81 -15.54
CA GLY A 188 -12.44 3.70 -16.52
C GLY A 188 -13.00 2.29 -16.77
N LEU A 189 -12.58 1.29 -16.00
CA LEU A 189 -13.12 -0.07 -16.11
C LEU A 189 -14.63 -0.15 -15.80
N PRO A 190 -15.43 -0.89 -16.61
CA PRO A 190 -16.84 -1.15 -16.33
C PRO A 190 -17.03 -1.75 -14.93
N LEU A 191 -18.11 -1.35 -14.24
CA LEU A 191 -18.39 -1.76 -12.85
C LEU A 191 -18.44 -3.28 -12.67
N LEU A 192 -18.95 -4.01 -13.66
CA LEU A 192 -19.02 -5.47 -13.64
C LEU A 192 -17.63 -6.12 -13.72
N ASP A 193 -16.75 -5.62 -14.60
CA ASP A 193 -15.39 -6.13 -14.77
C ASP A 193 -14.53 -5.83 -13.53
N LYS A 194 -14.72 -4.64 -12.94
CA LYS A 194 -14.08 -4.28 -11.67
C LYS A 194 -14.54 -5.19 -10.53
N ALA A 195 -15.83 -5.53 -10.48
CA ALA A 195 -16.38 -6.45 -9.48
C ALA A 195 -15.88 -7.89 -9.67
N ILE A 196 -15.77 -8.36 -10.92
CA ILE A 196 -15.24 -9.68 -11.28
C ILE A 196 -13.77 -9.77 -10.92
N LEU A 197 -12.94 -8.78 -11.31
CA LEU A 197 -11.51 -8.75 -10.98
C LEU A 197 -11.28 -8.60 -9.47
N ALA A 198 -12.11 -7.84 -8.76
CA ALA A 198 -12.05 -7.75 -7.29
C ALA A 198 -12.46 -9.07 -6.61
N GLY A 199 -13.42 -9.81 -7.17
CA GLY A 199 -13.75 -11.19 -6.76
C GLY A 199 -12.57 -12.13 -6.95
N HIS A 200 -11.98 -12.12 -8.15
CA HIS A 200 -10.83 -12.95 -8.50
C HIS A 200 -9.61 -12.68 -7.61
N ARG A 201 -9.39 -11.41 -7.23
CA ARG A 201 -8.34 -11.03 -6.27
C ARG A 201 -8.60 -11.61 -4.87
N ARG A 202 -9.85 -11.59 -4.39
CA ARG A 202 -10.21 -12.17 -3.08
C ARG A 202 -10.01 -13.69 -3.06
N GLU A 203 -10.38 -14.37 -4.14
CA GLU A 203 -10.18 -15.81 -4.29
C GLU A 203 -8.70 -16.20 -4.33
N LEU A 204 -7.87 -15.42 -5.02
CA LEU A 204 -6.42 -15.65 -5.05
C LEU A 204 -5.76 -15.40 -3.67
N LEU A 205 -6.20 -14.39 -2.93
CA LEU A 205 -5.74 -14.15 -1.55
C LEU A 205 -6.17 -15.29 -0.61
N ALA A 206 -7.42 -15.76 -0.72
CA ALA A 206 -7.91 -16.91 0.05
C ALA A 206 -7.15 -18.19 -0.30
N ALA A 207 -6.86 -18.43 -1.58
CA ALA A 207 -6.06 -19.56 -2.04
C ALA A 207 -4.61 -19.47 -1.51
N GLN A 208 -4.00 -18.27 -1.50
CA GLN A 208 -2.67 -18.03 -0.94
C GLN A 208 -2.62 -18.38 0.56
N TRP A 209 -3.63 -17.92 1.31
CA TRP A 209 -3.76 -18.21 2.75
C TRP A 209 -3.95 -19.71 3.00
N LEU A 210 -4.82 -20.37 2.23
CA LEU A 210 -5.14 -21.80 2.37
C LEU A 210 -3.93 -22.70 2.04
N VAL A 211 -3.18 -22.37 0.99
CA VAL A 211 -1.92 -23.06 0.62
C VAL A 211 -0.86 -22.88 1.71
N ASN A 212 -0.78 -21.71 2.33
CA ASN A 212 0.11 -21.47 3.46
C ASN A 212 -0.31 -22.20 4.75
N HIS A 213 -1.60 -22.41 4.96
CA HIS A 213 -2.12 -23.00 6.21
C HIS A 213 -2.21 -24.53 6.19
N LEU A 214 -2.54 -25.14 5.04
CA LEU A 214 -2.74 -26.60 4.90
C LEU A 214 -1.46 -27.37 4.52
N LEU A 215 -0.48 -26.73 3.87
CA LEU A 215 0.74 -27.38 3.37
C LEU A 215 2.01 -27.04 4.20
N ALA A 216 1.88 -26.31 5.31
CA ALA A 216 2.96 -26.04 6.27
C ALA A 216 3.22 -27.24 7.21
N ALA A 217 4.48 -27.46 7.61
CA ALA A 217 4.86 -28.59 8.47
C ALA A 217 4.46 -28.37 9.94
N PRO A 218 4.22 -29.44 10.74
CA PRO A 218 3.80 -29.34 12.14
C PRO A 218 4.80 -28.64 13.07
N GLU A 219 6.10 -28.64 12.75
CA GLU A 219 7.15 -28.09 13.64
C GLU A 219 7.31 -26.56 13.60
N GLU A 220 6.63 -25.86 12.68
CA GLU A 220 6.68 -24.39 12.58
C GLU A 220 5.52 -23.68 13.28
N ARG A 221 4.77 -24.39 14.14
CA ARG A 221 3.68 -23.81 14.94
C ARG A 221 4.03 -23.76 16.43
N GLN A 222 4.96 -22.89 16.85
CA GLN A 222 5.03 -22.45 18.25
C GLN A 222 5.38 -20.95 18.37
N PRO A 223 4.73 -20.22 19.31
CA PRO A 223 5.00 -18.81 19.58
C PRO A 223 6.20 -18.61 20.52
N THR A 224 6.88 -17.48 20.33
CA THR A 224 8.08 -16.99 21.01
C THR A 224 7.95 -16.93 22.54
N GLN A 225 8.90 -17.54 23.28
CA GLN A 225 9.12 -17.33 24.72
C GLN A 225 10.56 -16.86 25.01
N THR A 226 10.64 -15.78 25.79
CA THR A 226 11.65 -15.37 26.80
C THR A 226 13.14 -15.21 26.42
N SER A 227 13.60 -13.97 26.60
CA SER A 227 14.98 -13.47 26.66
C SER A 227 15.86 -14.13 27.74
N PRO A 228 17.17 -14.36 27.50
CA PRO A 228 18.12 -14.78 28.52
C PRO A 228 18.71 -13.58 29.32
N PRO A 229 19.25 -13.82 30.55
CA PRO A 229 19.62 -12.78 31.53
C PRO A 229 21.01 -12.17 31.30
N LEU A 230 21.20 -10.94 31.79
CA LEU A 230 22.48 -10.20 31.80
C LEU A 230 23.57 -10.88 32.66
N PRO A 231 24.86 -10.81 32.28
CA PRO A 231 25.97 -11.12 33.17
C PRO A 231 26.34 -9.95 34.08
N LEU A 232 26.80 -10.32 35.28
CA LEU A 232 27.28 -9.49 36.38
C LEU A 232 28.62 -8.78 36.11
N SER A 233 28.78 -7.68 36.86
CA SER A 233 29.87 -6.73 36.98
C SER A 233 31.30 -7.28 37.06
N ILE A 234 32.25 -6.56 36.45
CA ILE A 234 33.70 -6.63 36.73
C ILE A 234 34.21 -5.21 37.01
N PRO A 235 35.12 -4.97 37.98
CA PRO A 235 35.53 -3.64 38.41
C PRO A 235 36.66 -3.04 37.54
N TYR A 236 36.59 -1.73 37.31
CA TYR A 236 37.64 -0.92 36.69
C TYR A 236 38.88 -0.77 37.57
N PRO A 237 40.07 -0.59 36.96
CA PRO A 237 41.05 0.37 37.45
C PRO A 237 41.13 1.59 36.52
N ASN A 238 40.98 2.77 37.13
CA ASN A 238 41.23 4.07 36.54
C ASN A 238 42.71 4.23 36.17
N LEU A 239 43.00 4.71 34.96
CA LEU A 239 44.18 5.53 34.68
C LEU A 239 43.82 6.59 33.62
N ILE A 240 44.07 7.84 34.00
CA ILE A 240 43.73 9.09 33.33
C ILE A 240 44.75 9.37 32.21
N ALA A 241 44.27 9.76 31.02
CA ALA A 241 44.85 10.84 30.22
C ALA A 241 43.90 11.23 29.05
N LYS A 242 43.43 12.48 29.03
CA LYS A 242 42.87 13.13 27.84
C LYS A 242 44.01 13.42 26.84
N PRO A 243 43.75 13.42 25.53
CA PRO A 243 43.46 14.71 24.90
C PRO A 243 42.27 14.69 23.95
N GLU A 244 41.69 15.88 23.87
CA GLU A 244 40.71 16.42 22.94
C GLU A 244 40.55 15.68 21.60
N SER A 245 39.31 15.27 21.32
CA SER A 245 38.84 15.02 19.96
C SER A 245 37.38 15.45 19.89
N GLN A 246 37.10 16.18 18.82
CA GLN A 246 35.90 16.95 18.58
C GLN A 246 34.62 16.12 18.71
N GLN A 247 33.61 16.72 19.34
CA GLN A 247 32.24 16.22 19.38
C GLN A 247 31.72 16.04 17.94
N ILE A 248 31.64 14.81 17.47
CA ILE A 248 30.60 14.46 16.49
C ILE A 248 29.34 14.25 17.32
N GLN A 249 28.50 15.28 17.32
CA GLN A 249 27.16 15.21 17.87
C GLN A 249 26.43 14.05 17.19
N THR A 250 26.11 13.02 17.97
CA THR A 250 25.02 12.10 17.64
C THR A 250 23.78 12.95 17.44
N PHE A 251 23.34 13.10 16.19
CA PHE A 251 22.06 13.71 15.85
C PHE A 251 20.96 12.77 16.33
N VAL A 252 20.66 12.82 17.62
CA VAL A 252 19.34 12.46 18.12
C VAL A 252 18.40 13.44 17.42
N PRO A 253 17.42 12.99 16.60
CA PRO A 253 16.41 13.89 16.10
C PRO A 253 15.87 14.67 17.29
N PRO A 254 15.75 16.01 17.23
CA PRO A 254 15.26 16.77 18.35
C PRO A 254 13.94 16.12 18.79
N LEU A 255 13.80 15.86 20.09
CA LEU A 255 12.54 15.42 20.69
C LEU A 255 11.46 16.32 20.07
N LEU A 256 10.70 15.80 19.11
CA LEU A 256 9.66 16.60 18.46
C LEU A 256 8.77 17.05 19.61
N SER A 257 8.52 18.34 19.77
CA SER A 257 7.51 18.75 20.75
C SER A 257 6.13 18.42 20.17
N PRO A 258 5.09 18.20 21.00
CA PRO A 258 3.71 18.04 20.51
C PRO A 258 3.27 19.20 19.59
N LYS A 259 3.81 20.40 19.82
CA LYS A 259 3.58 21.58 18.96
C LYS A 259 4.28 21.46 17.61
N ALA A 260 5.52 20.97 17.55
CA ALA A 260 6.25 20.75 16.31
C ALA A 260 5.59 19.67 15.44
N LEU A 261 5.08 18.61 16.09
CA LEU A 261 4.28 17.58 15.42
C LEU A 261 3.00 18.18 14.82
N GLN A 262 2.24 18.94 15.61
CA GLN A 262 1.05 19.65 15.13
C GLN A 262 1.38 20.56 13.95
N SER A 263 2.44 21.38 14.02
CA SER A 263 2.79 22.29 12.92
C SER A 263 3.12 21.53 11.64
N THR A 264 3.77 20.36 11.75
CA THR A 264 4.10 19.53 10.58
C THR A 264 2.85 19.02 9.88
N LEU A 265 1.92 18.42 10.63
CA LEU A 265 0.65 17.92 10.07
C LEU A 265 -0.22 19.05 9.53
N PHE A 266 -0.28 20.19 10.22
CA PHE A 266 -1.09 21.32 9.82
C PHE A 266 -0.52 21.99 8.56
N ALA A 267 0.80 22.12 8.45
CA ALA A 267 1.44 22.64 7.24
C ALA A 267 1.16 21.73 6.02
N SER A 268 1.27 20.42 6.19
CA SER A 268 0.89 19.44 5.15
C SER A 268 -0.57 19.63 4.72
N CYS A 269 -1.50 19.71 5.69
CA CYS A 269 -2.92 19.92 5.41
C CYS A 269 -3.18 21.26 4.70
N ILE A 270 -2.55 22.35 5.12
CA ILE A 270 -2.68 23.68 4.51
C ILE A 270 -2.18 23.66 3.06
N ASN A 271 -1.08 22.98 2.78
CA ASN A 271 -0.55 22.81 1.42
C ASN A 271 -1.55 22.06 0.54
N LYS A 272 -2.13 20.97 1.05
CA LYS A 272 -3.14 20.20 0.31
C LYS A 272 -4.44 20.96 0.07
N LEU A 273 -4.85 21.84 1.00
CA LEU A 273 -6.01 22.72 0.83
C LEU A 273 -5.85 23.76 -0.30
N GLN A 274 -4.64 23.94 -0.84
CA GLN A 274 -4.43 24.77 -2.03
C GLN A 274 -4.85 24.08 -3.34
N PHE A 275 -4.93 22.75 -3.35
CA PHE A 275 -5.39 21.99 -4.50
C PHE A 275 -6.88 22.23 -4.77
N PRO A 276 -7.36 21.91 -5.98
CA PRO A 276 -8.79 21.90 -6.27
C PRO A 276 -9.53 21.02 -5.27
N LEU A 277 -10.73 21.43 -4.85
CA LEU A 277 -11.56 20.70 -3.88
C LEU A 277 -12.89 20.15 -4.46
N PRO A 278 -12.99 19.72 -5.74
CA PRO A 278 -14.17 18.99 -6.17
C PRO A 278 -14.21 17.63 -5.47
N ASN A 279 -15.40 17.14 -5.19
CA ASN A 279 -15.55 15.77 -4.70
C ASN A 279 -15.41 14.80 -5.87
N VAL A 280 -14.39 13.93 -5.81
CA VAL A 280 -14.12 12.90 -6.84
C VAL A 280 -14.60 11.52 -6.39
N THR A 281 -15.35 11.45 -5.30
CA THR A 281 -15.94 10.23 -4.78
C THR A 281 -17.32 9.99 -5.39
N ASP A 282 -17.84 8.79 -5.16
CA ASP A 282 -19.21 8.38 -5.51
C ASP A 282 -20.24 8.79 -4.43
N ILE A 283 -19.81 9.44 -3.34
CA ILE A 283 -20.63 9.79 -2.20
C ILE A 283 -20.84 11.31 -2.19
N PRO A 284 -22.08 11.83 -2.21
CA PRO A 284 -22.31 13.27 -2.11
C PRO A 284 -21.90 13.81 -0.75
N LEU A 285 -21.14 14.91 -0.71
CA LEU A 285 -20.76 15.59 0.52
C LEU A 285 -21.58 16.86 0.67
N GLU A 286 -22.01 17.20 1.88
CA GLU A 286 -22.83 18.39 2.16
C GLU A 286 -22.13 19.67 1.71
N ILE A 287 -20.80 19.70 1.82
CA ILE A 287 -19.97 20.81 1.36
C ILE A 287 -19.91 20.95 -0.16
N ASP A 288 -20.38 19.98 -0.96
CA ASP A 288 -20.36 20.05 -2.43
C ASP A 288 -21.26 21.15 -2.98
N ILE A 289 -22.24 21.61 -2.20
CA ILE A 289 -23.09 22.75 -2.59
C ILE A 289 -22.31 24.07 -2.64
N LEU A 290 -21.20 24.17 -1.90
CA LEU A 290 -20.44 25.41 -1.76
C LEU A 290 -19.57 25.70 -2.98
N ARG A 291 -19.40 26.99 -3.27
CA ARG A 291 -18.30 27.47 -4.11
C ARG A 291 -16.96 27.06 -3.51
N GLU A 292 -15.97 26.85 -4.38
CA GLU A 292 -14.65 26.36 -3.95
C GLU A 292 -13.98 27.29 -2.92
N ASP A 293 -14.09 28.61 -3.09
CA ASP A 293 -13.55 29.60 -2.14
C ASP A 293 -14.19 29.47 -0.75
N LYS A 294 -15.52 29.30 -0.69
CA LYS A 294 -16.27 29.13 0.56
C LYS A 294 -16.02 27.78 1.20
N LYS A 295 -15.91 26.71 0.41
CA LYS A 295 -15.51 25.38 0.87
C LYS A 295 -14.13 25.43 1.54
N ARG A 296 -13.16 26.07 0.88
CA ARG A 296 -11.80 26.24 1.41
C ARG A 296 -11.77 27.10 2.67
N GLN A 297 -12.53 28.21 2.68
CA GLN A 297 -12.68 29.08 3.84
C GLN A 297 -13.20 28.29 5.06
N LEU A 298 -14.23 27.47 4.90
CA LEU A 298 -14.78 26.65 5.96
C LEU A 298 -13.74 25.66 6.51
N LEU A 299 -13.02 24.95 5.64
CA LEU A 299 -12.00 23.99 6.05
C LEU A 299 -10.86 24.67 6.83
N TYR A 300 -10.44 25.88 6.45
CA TYR A 300 -9.47 26.66 7.23
C TYR A 300 -10.01 27.07 8.59
N ILE A 301 -11.25 27.51 8.69
CA ILE A 301 -11.89 27.86 9.96
C ILE A 301 -11.87 26.65 10.90
N ILE A 302 -12.24 25.48 10.40
CA ILE A 302 -12.26 24.25 11.21
C ILE A 302 -10.85 23.88 11.66
N LEU A 303 -9.85 23.95 10.77
CA LEU A 303 -8.45 23.69 11.14
C LEU A 303 -7.96 24.63 12.24
N GLN A 304 -8.34 25.91 12.18
CA GLN A 304 -8.06 26.87 13.25
C GLN A 304 -8.77 26.51 14.56
N GLN A 305 -10.02 26.05 14.51
CA GLN A 305 -10.73 25.59 15.72
C GLN A 305 -10.07 24.36 16.32
N VAL A 306 -9.61 23.40 15.51
CA VAL A 306 -8.84 22.24 15.99
C VAL A 306 -7.58 22.71 16.71
N SER A 307 -6.85 23.70 16.15
CA SER A 307 -5.68 24.29 16.81
C SER A 307 -6.02 24.91 18.18
N LYS A 308 -7.09 25.73 18.24
CA LYS A 308 -7.55 26.36 19.48
C LYS A 308 -7.94 25.32 20.53
N GLN A 309 -8.65 24.27 20.12
CA GLN A 309 -9.10 23.19 20.99
C GLN A 309 -7.91 22.38 21.53
N LEU A 310 -6.94 22.02 20.69
CA LEU A 310 -5.70 21.36 21.13
C LEU A 310 -4.94 22.22 22.14
N ASN A 311 -4.83 23.52 21.91
CA ASN A 311 -4.18 24.45 22.85
C ASN A 311 -4.91 24.54 24.19
N LYS A 312 -6.26 24.50 24.18
CA LYS A 312 -7.06 24.45 25.41
C LYS A 312 -6.80 23.14 26.17
N LEU A 313 -6.85 22.00 25.49
CA LEU A 313 -6.61 20.69 26.10
C LEU A 313 -5.21 20.56 26.70
N ARG A 314 -4.18 21.11 26.03
CA ARG A 314 -2.80 21.14 26.57
C ARG A 314 -2.70 21.95 27.86
N LYS A 315 -3.38 23.10 27.95
CA LYS A 315 -3.38 23.93 29.17
C LYS A 315 -4.11 23.25 30.33
N SER A 316 -5.04 22.37 30.03
CA SER A 316 -5.81 21.61 31.04
C SER A 316 -5.16 20.29 31.44
N GLU A 317 -3.97 19.96 30.91
CA GLU A 317 -3.20 18.73 31.24
C GLU A 317 -4.04 17.44 31.17
N VAL A 318 -4.90 17.33 30.16
CA VAL A 318 -5.82 16.20 29.99
C VAL A 318 -5.03 14.90 29.76
N LYS A 319 -5.35 13.86 30.55
CA LYS A 319 -4.77 12.52 30.39
C LYS A 319 -5.45 11.76 29.24
N ILE A 320 -4.72 10.87 28.57
CA ILE A 320 -5.20 10.04 27.45
C ILE A 320 -6.51 9.29 27.81
N GLN A 321 -6.61 8.76 29.02
CA GLN A 321 -7.79 8.01 29.48
C GLN A 321 -9.09 8.84 29.47
N GLN A 322 -8.99 10.15 29.74
CA GLN A 322 -10.13 11.07 29.76
C GLN A 322 -10.56 11.50 28.35
N LEU A 323 -9.75 11.21 27.32
CA LEU A 323 -10.03 11.65 25.96
C LEU A 323 -11.23 10.92 25.35
N SER A 324 -11.45 9.65 25.72
CA SER A 324 -12.62 8.88 25.30
C SER A 324 -13.93 9.52 25.75
N ASP A 325 -14.01 9.90 27.03
CA ASP A 325 -15.18 10.59 27.60
C ASP A 325 -15.38 12.00 26.98
N LEU A 326 -14.29 12.67 26.63
CA LEU A 326 -14.32 14.01 26.06
C LEU A 326 -14.53 14.04 24.54
N LYS A 327 -14.42 12.91 23.83
CA LYS A 327 -14.47 12.83 22.36
C LYS A 327 -15.69 13.57 21.80
N ASN A 328 -16.89 13.21 22.25
CA ASN A 328 -18.13 13.78 21.72
C ASN A 328 -18.26 15.26 22.08
N GLN A 329 -17.78 15.66 23.27
CA GLN A 329 -17.74 17.07 23.67
C GLN A 329 -16.77 17.87 22.79
N ILE A 330 -15.60 17.32 22.46
CA ILE A 330 -14.62 17.96 21.57
C ILE A 330 -15.24 18.18 20.19
N LEU A 331 -15.86 17.16 19.61
CA LEU A 331 -16.49 17.24 18.28
C LEU A 331 -17.64 18.24 18.25
N ASN A 332 -18.52 18.22 19.26
CA ASN A 332 -19.60 19.19 19.38
C ASN A 332 -19.06 20.63 19.52
N ASN A 333 -18.05 20.85 20.36
CA ASN A 333 -17.44 22.18 20.51
C ASN A 333 -16.81 22.67 19.20
N LEU A 334 -16.09 21.80 18.48
CA LEU A 334 -15.50 22.14 17.18
C LEU A 334 -16.57 22.54 16.17
N TRP A 335 -17.64 21.75 16.08
CA TRP A 335 -18.76 22.00 15.18
C TRP A 335 -19.49 23.32 15.52
N GLN A 336 -19.83 23.56 16.79
CA GLN A 336 -20.49 24.80 17.22
C GLN A 336 -19.62 26.04 16.95
N SER A 337 -18.32 25.97 17.25
CA SER A 337 -17.38 27.04 16.97
C SER A 337 -17.21 27.27 15.47
N ALA A 338 -17.19 26.21 14.66
CA ALA A 338 -17.11 26.34 13.21
C ALA A 338 -18.37 26.97 12.60
N ILE A 339 -19.57 26.63 13.08
CA ILE A 339 -20.82 27.31 12.67
C ILE A 339 -20.73 28.81 12.97
N LYS A 340 -20.36 29.18 14.20
CA LYS A 340 -20.27 30.58 14.63
C LYS A 340 -19.33 31.38 13.74
N ASP A 341 -18.13 30.86 13.50
CA ASP A 341 -17.10 31.58 12.75
C ASP A 341 -17.38 31.59 11.24
N PHE A 342 -17.99 30.54 10.68
CA PHE A 342 -18.29 30.48 9.24
C PHE A 342 -19.45 31.39 8.84
N TYR A 343 -20.52 31.43 9.64
CA TYR A 343 -21.71 32.23 9.33
C TYR A 343 -21.69 33.64 9.93
N ILE A 344 -20.56 34.08 10.50
CA ILE A 344 -20.44 35.41 11.13
C ILE A 344 -20.80 36.56 10.18
N GLN A 345 -20.48 36.43 8.89
CA GLN A 345 -20.80 37.44 7.86
C GLN A 345 -22.27 37.42 7.41
N LEU A 346 -23.01 36.37 7.74
CA LEU A 346 -24.42 36.15 7.40
C LEU A 346 -25.27 36.10 8.68
N SER A 347 -24.88 36.83 9.71
CA SER A 347 -25.45 36.73 11.07
C SER A 347 -26.98 36.88 11.09
N GLN A 348 -27.53 37.73 10.23
CA GLN A 348 -28.96 37.93 10.06
C GLN A 348 -29.38 37.69 8.61
N ILE A 349 -30.45 36.92 8.44
CA ILE A 349 -31.06 36.65 7.15
C ILE A 349 -32.55 36.91 7.26
N ASN A 350 -33.08 37.67 6.31
CA ASN A 350 -34.50 37.91 6.18
C ASN A 350 -35.13 36.78 5.35
N VAL A 351 -36.12 36.10 5.93
CA VAL A 351 -36.93 35.07 5.26
C VAL A 351 -38.39 35.51 5.35
N GLY A 352 -38.87 36.19 4.30
CA GLY A 352 -40.22 36.77 4.28
C GLY A 352 -40.29 38.05 5.12
N ASP A 353 -41.04 38.03 6.21
CA ASP A 353 -41.14 39.15 7.17
C ASP A 353 -40.36 38.87 8.47
N ILE A 354 -39.65 37.74 8.54
CA ILE A 354 -38.97 37.27 9.75
C ILE A 354 -37.46 37.40 9.56
N ASP A 355 -36.83 38.16 10.46
CA ASP A 355 -35.37 38.19 10.58
C ASP A 355 -34.88 37.03 11.45
N ILE A 356 -34.06 36.17 10.86
CA ILE A 356 -33.51 34.98 11.51
C ILE A 356 -32.05 35.23 11.84
N GLU A 357 -31.70 35.05 13.11
CA GLU A 357 -30.29 34.96 13.53
C GLU A 357 -29.74 33.58 13.15
N ILE A 358 -28.98 33.53 12.06
CA ILE A 358 -28.64 32.26 11.39
C ILE A 358 -27.91 31.29 12.33
N VAL A 359 -26.98 31.78 13.15
CA VAL A 359 -26.11 30.95 13.99
C VAL A 359 -26.95 30.22 15.03
N ASN A 360 -27.77 30.96 15.78
CA ASN A 360 -28.63 30.38 16.80
C ASN A 360 -29.69 29.46 16.17
N PHE A 361 -30.24 29.85 15.02
CA PHE A 361 -31.20 29.01 14.30
C PHE A 361 -30.58 27.67 13.87
N LEU A 362 -29.39 27.67 13.26
CA LEU A 362 -28.73 26.45 12.80
C LEU A 362 -28.33 25.54 13.96
N LEU A 363 -27.84 26.11 15.07
CA LEU A 363 -27.50 25.36 16.29
C LEU A 363 -28.73 24.68 16.91
N ASN A 364 -29.88 25.36 16.92
CA ASN A 364 -31.13 24.82 17.45
C ASN A 364 -31.79 23.79 16.51
N ASN A 365 -31.50 23.85 15.21
CA ASN A 365 -32.08 22.98 14.18
C ASN A 365 -31.09 21.95 13.64
N ALA A 366 -30.15 21.50 14.47
CA ALA A 366 -29.12 20.52 14.10
C ALA A 366 -29.51 19.06 14.36
N VAL A 367 -30.80 18.74 14.21
CA VAL A 367 -31.31 17.39 14.47
C VAL A 367 -30.57 16.38 13.60
N GLY A 368 -30.01 15.37 14.26
CA GLY A 368 -29.28 14.28 13.61
C GLY A 368 -27.82 14.60 13.26
N VAL A 369 -27.30 15.83 13.39
CA VAL A 369 -25.88 16.12 13.10
C VAL A 369 -24.96 15.31 14.01
N GLU A 370 -25.28 15.30 15.31
CA GLU A 370 -24.49 14.57 16.29
C GLU A 370 -24.49 13.06 16.01
N THR A 371 -25.67 12.48 15.76
CA THR A 371 -25.82 11.03 15.58
C THR A 371 -25.39 10.54 14.20
N GLU A 372 -25.63 11.31 13.13
CA GLU A 372 -25.38 10.90 11.75
C GLU A 372 -24.01 11.30 11.22
N ILE A 373 -23.37 12.32 11.81
CA ILE A 373 -22.07 12.82 11.34
C ILE A 373 -21.05 12.75 12.47
N LEU A 374 -21.22 13.53 13.55
CA LEU A 374 -20.14 13.77 14.52
C LEU A 374 -19.72 12.49 15.25
N ASN A 375 -20.67 11.75 15.83
CA ASN A 375 -20.35 10.55 16.61
C ASN A 375 -19.78 9.41 15.74
N LYS A 376 -20.02 9.46 14.43
CA LYS A 376 -19.51 8.49 13.46
C LYS A 376 -18.12 8.83 12.92
N ILE A 377 -17.53 9.98 13.30
CA ILE A 377 -16.16 10.32 12.89
C ILE A 377 -15.19 9.34 13.58
N PRO A 378 -14.46 8.52 12.80
CA PRO A 378 -13.56 7.53 13.36
C PRO A 378 -12.21 8.15 13.72
N LEU A 379 -11.45 7.43 14.56
CA LEU A 379 -10.04 7.70 14.87
C LEU A 379 -9.73 9.06 15.53
N VAL A 380 -10.74 9.73 16.10
CA VAL A 380 -10.59 11.05 16.74
C VAL A 380 -9.73 10.96 18.00
N GLU A 381 -9.89 9.91 18.79
CA GLU A 381 -9.12 9.71 20.03
C GLU A 381 -7.65 9.48 19.72
N GLU A 382 -7.37 8.70 18.68
CA GLU A 382 -6.05 8.38 18.17
C GLU A 382 -5.36 9.63 17.65
N LEU A 383 -6.06 10.44 16.84
CA LEU A 383 -5.53 11.72 16.35
C LEU A 383 -5.20 12.70 17.49
N PHE A 384 -6.11 12.86 18.45
CA PHE A 384 -5.89 13.81 19.55
C PHE A 384 -4.81 13.30 20.51
N SER A 385 -4.76 12.00 20.81
CA SER A 385 -3.66 11.38 21.59
C SER A 385 -2.32 11.55 20.89
N TYR A 386 -2.28 11.38 19.57
CA TYR A 386 -1.09 11.61 18.74
C TYR A 386 -0.59 13.05 18.86
N LEU A 387 -1.49 14.03 18.70
CA LEU A 387 -1.13 15.46 18.68
C LEU A 387 -0.89 16.08 20.06
N LEU A 388 -1.43 15.49 21.13
CA LEU A 388 -1.27 15.97 22.51
C LEU A 388 -0.13 15.28 23.23
N CYS A 389 -0.04 13.96 23.11
CA CYS A 389 0.83 13.11 23.92
C CYS A 389 1.88 12.35 23.10
N GLN A 390 1.88 12.48 21.76
CA GLN A 390 2.85 11.82 20.88
C GLN A 390 2.82 10.30 21.03
N THR A 391 1.62 9.75 21.18
CA THR A 391 1.40 8.31 21.21
C THR A 391 1.74 7.71 19.85
N ASP A 392 2.13 6.44 19.83
CA ASP A 392 2.32 5.72 18.57
C ASP A 392 0.98 5.53 17.83
N LEU A 393 1.05 5.44 16.50
CA LEU A 393 -0.11 5.11 15.67
C LEU A 393 0.03 3.69 15.12
N TYR A 394 -1.07 2.94 15.16
CA TYR A 394 -1.14 1.59 14.59
C TYR A 394 -1.57 1.68 13.13
N ILE A 395 -0.77 1.10 12.24
CA ILE A 395 -1.05 0.97 10.81
C ILE A 395 -0.88 -0.51 10.46
N ASP A 396 -1.93 -1.16 9.99
CA ASP A 396 -1.94 -2.60 9.65
C ASP A 396 -1.38 -3.51 10.78
N ASN A 397 -1.77 -3.22 12.03
CA ASN A 397 -1.30 -3.87 13.27
C ASN A 397 0.18 -3.64 13.62
N ILE A 398 0.86 -2.70 12.97
CA ILE A 398 2.24 -2.31 13.29
C ILE A 398 2.22 -0.95 13.99
N SER A 399 2.89 -0.84 15.14
CA SER A 399 3.02 0.42 15.89
C SER A 399 4.14 1.27 15.29
N TYR A 400 3.81 2.50 14.89
CA TYR A 400 4.77 3.48 14.39
C TYR A 400 4.96 4.62 15.38
N SER A 401 6.21 4.90 15.73
CA SER A 401 6.55 5.95 16.67
C SER A 401 6.15 7.33 16.18
N ALA A 402 5.75 8.20 17.11
CA ALA A 402 5.33 9.55 16.79
C ALA A 402 6.43 10.36 16.08
N GLY A 403 6.03 11.06 15.02
CA GLY A 403 6.95 11.82 14.16
C GLY A 403 7.58 11.02 13.02
N SER A 404 7.42 9.70 12.97
CA SER A 404 7.80 8.89 11.80
C SER A 404 6.95 9.26 10.57
N GLU A 405 7.49 9.04 9.37
CA GLU A 405 6.78 9.35 8.12
C GLU A 405 5.44 8.61 8.00
N PRO A 406 5.34 7.29 8.28
CA PRO A 406 4.06 6.58 8.20
C PRO A 406 3.03 7.11 9.21
N ALA A 407 3.45 7.37 10.46
CA ALA A 407 2.56 7.92 11.49
C ALA A 407 2.09 9.34 11.13
N ASN A 408 2.97 10.19 10.60
CA ASN A 408 2.60 11.53 10.14
C ASN A 408 1.62 11.49 8.96
N SER A 409 1.83 10.58 8.02
CA SER A 409 0.96 10.40 6.86
C SER A 409 -0.45 9.96 7.31
N GLN A 410 -0.53 8.95 8.18
CA GLN A 410 -1.77 8.48 8.79
C GLN A 410 -2.47 9.58 9.58
N GLY A 411 -1.74 10.28 10.45
CA GLY A 411 -2.28 11.40 11.23
C GLY A 411 -2.80 12.54 10.36
N SER A 412 -2.15 12.81 9.22
CA SER A 412 -2.64 13.76 8.21
C SER A 412 -3.97 13.28 7.63
N MET A 413 -4.09 12.01 7.23
CA MET A 413 -5.33 11.46 6.66
C MET A 413 -6.50 11.52 7.65
N ILE A 414 -6.26 11.20 8.92
CA ILE A 414 -7.30 11.28 9.96
C ILE A 414 -7.71 12.73 10.20
N LEU A 415 -6.74 13.67 10.25
CA LEU A 415 -7.02 15.10 10.37
C LEU A 415 -7.84 15.62 9.20
N GLU A 416 -7.46 15.29 7.96
CA GLU A 416 -8.19 15.69 6.75
C GLU A 416 -9.63 15.20 6.77
N ASN A 417 -9.85 13.94 7.15
CA ASN A 417 -11.18 13.37 7.32
C ASN A 417 -11.98 14.10 8.39
N LEU A 418 -11.38 14.40 9.55
CA LEU A 418 -12.03 15.17 10.61
C LEU A 418 -12.49 16.54 10.08
N LEU A 419 -11.64 17.26 9.35
CA LEU A 419 -12.01 18.57 8.78
C LEU A 419 -13.20 18.47 7.84
N ILE A 420 -13.18 17.50 6.92
CA ILE A 420 -14.25 17.31 5.93
C ILE A 420 -15.57 16.92 6.62
N GLN A 421 -15.52 16.03 7.60
CA GLN A 421 -16.73 15.58 8.31
C GLN A 421 -17.33 16.67 9.20
N ILE A 422 -16.50 17.46 9.89
CA ILE A 422 -17.01 18.64 10.62
C ILE A 422 -17.61 19.65 9.64
N ALA A 423 -16.98 19.88 8.48
CA ALA A 423 -17.51 20.79 7.46
C ALA A 423 -18.87 20.31 6.94
N ASN A 424 -19.03 19.01 6.73
CA ASN A 424 -20.32 18.40 6.40
C ASN A 424 -21.38 18.68 7.49
N GLY A 425 -21.00 18.53 8.75
CA GLY A 425 -21.86 18.85 9.90
C GLY A 425 -22.24 20.33 9.99
N VAL A 426 -21.36 21.25 9.60
CA VAL A 426 -21.66 22.70 9.56
C VAL A 426 -22.71 23.03 8.50
N LEU A 427 -22.74 22.29 7.39
CA LEU A 427 -23.66 22.52 6.27
C LEU A 427 -24.99 21.80 6.43
N GLN A 428 -25.03 20.67 7.14
CA GLN A 428 -26.24 19.86 7.25
C GLN A 428 -27.47 20.63 7.76
N PRO A 429 -27.41 21.44 8.84
CA PRO A 429 -28.59 22.16 9.33
C PRO A 429 -29.08 23.22 8.34
N LEU A 430 -28.14 23.84 7.61
CA LEU A 430 -28.44 24.81 6.55
C LEU A 430 -29.20 24.13 5.41
N LEU A 431 -28.71 22.97 4.97
CA LEU A 431 -29.33 22.18 3.90
C LEU A 431 -30.70 21.63 4.29
N ASN A 432 -30.98 21.41 5.58
CA ASN A 432 -32.29 20.93 6.03
C ASN A 432 -33.33 22.04 6.10
N SER A 433 -32.92 23.24 6.50
CA SER A 433 -33.89 24.27 6.92
C SER A 433 -33.87 25.52 6.05
N LEU A 434 -32.73 25.87 5.45
CA LEU A 434 -32.51 27.16 4.77
C LEU A 434 -31.91 27.02 3.35
N ALA A 435 -31.95 25.82 2.76
CA ALA A 435 -31.30 25.54 1.48
C ALA A 435 -31.80 26.45 0.34
N ASP A 436 -33.08 26.82 0.33
CA ASP A 436 -33.69 27.59 -0.75
C ASP A 436 -33.64 29.11 -0.59
N VAL A 437 -33.01 29.63 0.46
CA VAL A 437 -32.96 31.08 0.71
C VAL A 437 -32.00 31.77 -0.26
N GLU A 438 -32.50 32.76 -0.99
CA GLU A 438 -31.77 33.41 -2.09
C GLU A 438 -30.47 34.08 -1.64
N THR A 439 -30.47 34.74 -0.48
CA THR A 439 -29.26 35.34 0.12
C THR A 439 -28.18 34.29 0.38
N ILE A 440 -28.56 33.06 0.78
CA ILE A 440 -27.62 31.96 1.01
C ILE A 440 -27.07 31.47 -0.33
N LYS A 441 -27.92 31.27 -1.33
CA LYS A 441 -27.51 30.83 -2.67
C LYS A 441 -26.46 31.76 -3.26
N GLN A 442 -26.71 33.07 -3.24
CA GLN A 442 -25.81 34.08 -3.81
C GLN A 442 -24.46 34.17 -3.07
N ASN A 443 -24.46 33.98 -1.75
CA ASN A 443 -23.26 34.13 -0.92
C ASN A 443 -22.43 32.85 -0.72
N LEU A 444 -23.03 31.68 -0.85
CA LEU A 444 -22.37 30.41 -0.50
C LEU A 444 -22.32 29.40 -1.65
N TYR A 445 -23.33 29.33 -2.51
CA TYR A 445 -23.51 28.19 -3.40
C TYR A 445 -22.82 28.32 -4.75
N ASP A 446 -22.39 27.17 -5.27
CA ASP A 446 -21.89 27.07 -6.62
C ASP A 446 -22.98 27.38 -7.65
N ARG A 447 -22.58 27.90 -8.82
CA ARG A 447 -23.48 28.30 -9.89
C ARG A 447 -24.34 27.13 -10.41
N HIS A 448 -23.88 25.89 -10.24
CA HIS A 448 -24.63 24.69 -10.59
C HIS A 448 -25.76 24.35 -9.60
N PHE A 449 -25.91 25.08 -8.50
CA PHE A 449 -26.98 24.90 -7.49
C PHE A 449 -27.86 26.14 -7.34
N ILE A 450 -28.11 26.87 -8.44
CA ILE A 450 -28.98 28.05 -8.41
C ILE A 450 -30.46 27.64 -8.39
N SER A 451 -30.82 26.60 -9.14
CA SER A 451 -32.23 26.20 -9.22
C SER A 451 -32.66 25.40 -8.00
N THR A 452 -33.85 25.69 -7.49
CA THR A 452 -34.48 24.89 -6.41
C THR A 452 -34.54 23.40 -6.77
N ARG A 453 -34.71 23.06 -8.05
CA ARG A 453 -34.72 21.67 -8.51
C ARG A 453 -33.37 20.96 -8.30
N GLU A 454 -32.26 21.63 -8.58
CA GLU A 454 -30.92 21.06 -8.38
C GLU A 454 -30.61 20.88 -6.88
N ILE A 455 -31.00 21.86 -6.06
CA ILE A 455 -30.87 21.80 -4.60
C ILE A 455 -31.69 20.62 -4.04
N GLU A 456 -32.94 20.47 -4.45
CA GLU A 456 -33.78 19.34 -4.03
C GLU A 456 -33.22 17.99 -4.49
N ARG A 457 -32.69 17.91 -5.72
CA ARG A 457 -32.00 16.69 -6.16
C ARG A 457 -30.78 16.38 -5.29
N PHE A 458 -30.00 17.39 -4.95
CA PHE A 458 -28.83 17.25 -4.09
C PHE A 458 -29.21 16.78 -2.68
N ARG A 459 -30.22 17.41 -2.05
CA ARG A 459 -30.77 17.00 -0.74
C ARG A 459 -31.30 15.57 -0.75
N ASN A 460 -31.95 15.16 -1.84
CA ASN A 460 -32.41 13.78 -2.01
C ASN A 460 -31.23 12.79 -2.11
N ASN A 461 -30.17 13.14 -2.85
CA ASN A 461 -28.95 12.33 -2.92
C ASN A 461 -28.27 12.21 -1.54
N LEU A 462 -28.21 13.29 -0.76
CA LEU A 462 -27.71 13.26 0.62
C LEU A 462 -28.58 12.36 1.51
N SER A 463 -29.91 12.45 1.40
CA SER A 463 -30.83 11.58 2.13
C SER A 463 -30.60 10.10 1.80
N TRP A 464 -30.31 9.78 0.53
CA TRP A 464 -29.92 8.44 0.11
C TRP A 464 -28.57 8.01 0.68
N LYS A 465 -27.57 8.90 0.72
CA LYS A 465 -26.29 8.65 1.39
C LYS A 465 -26.50 8.18 2.83
N TYR A 466 -27.28 8.89 3.65
CA TYR A 466 -27.50 8.50 5.04
C TYR A 466 -28.16 7.13 5.18
N ARG A 467 -29.20 6.86 4.37
CA ARG A 467 -29.89 5.57 4.37
C ARG A 467 -28.97 4.43 3.95
N LEU A 468 -28.25 4.61 2.85
CA LEU A 468 -27.33 3.59 2.34
C LEU A 468 -26.17 3.35 3.32
N ASN A 469 -25.66 4.40 3.96
CA ASN A 469 -24.63 4.26 4.97
C ASN A 469 -25.12 3.46 6.18
N ASN A 470 -26.29 3.81 6.72
CA ASN A 470 -26.84 3.18 7.92
C ASN A 470 -27.23 1.72 7.71
N TYR A 471 -27.67 1.34 6.51
CA TYR A 471 -28.14 -0.02 6.24
C TYR A 471 -27.15 -0.92 5.52
N VAL A 472 -26.23 -0.37 4.71
CA VAL A 472 -25.38 -1.17 3.80
C VAL A 472 -23.89 -0.85 3.95
N ASN A 473 -23.48 0.41 3.74
CA ASN A 473 -22.05 0.73 3.62
C ASN A 473 -21.32 0.63 4.97
N GLU A 474 -21.89 1.14 6.05
CA GLU A 474 -21.26 1.08 7.38
C GLU A 474 -21.20 -0.36 7.90
N PRO A 475 -22.28 -1.17 7.83
CA PRO A 475 -22.21 -2.58 8.22
C PRO A 475 -21.21 -3.37 7.38
N GLN A 476 -21.13 -3.11 6.08
CA GLN A 476 -20.11 -3.70 5.21
C GLN A 476 -18.70 -3.29 5.64
N ALA A 477 -18.45 -2.02 5.94
CA ALA A 477 -17.14 -1.54 6.39
C ALA A 477 -16.74 -2.14 7.75
N ILE A 478 -17.71 -2.31 8.67
CA ILE A 478 -17.52 -3.00 9.95
C ILE A 478 -17.14 -4.48 9.71
N PHE A 479 -17.89 -5.19 8.86
CA PHE A 479 -17.60 -6.58 8.50
C PHE A 479 -16.22 -6.75 7.86
N GLU A 480 -15.86 -5.84 6.95
CA GLU A 480 -14.55 -5.82 6.27
C GLU A 480 -13.42 -5.24 7.14
N SER A 481 -13.69 -4.90 8.42
CA SER A 481 -12.72 -4.33 9.37
C SER A 481 -11.95 -3.13 8.82
N ARG A 482 -12.69 -2.16 8.26
CA ARG A 482 -12.11 -0.94 7.71
C ARG A 482 -12.89 0.32 8.06
N TYR A 483 -12.18 1.44 8.06
CA TYR A 483 -12.76 2.77 8.01
C TYR A 483 -12.57 3.37 6.62
N GLU A 484 -13.61 4.05 6.12
CA GLU A 484 -13.51 4.87 4.93
C GLU A 484 -13.26 6.33 5.34
N LEU A 485 -12.16 6.91 4.87
CA LEU A 485 -11.76 8.28 5.20
C LEU A 485 -11.76 9.15 3.94
N PHE A 486 -12.14 10.42 4.11
CA PHE A 486 -11.98 11.44 3.09
C PHE A 486 -10.64 12.17 3.25
N VAL A 487 -9.92 12.35 2.14
CA VAL A 487 -8.59 12.98 2.11
C VAL A 487 -8.48 14.01 0.99
N PHE A 488 -7.59 14.98 1.15
CA PHE A 488 -7.30 15.95 0.09
C PHE A 488 -6.27 15.36 -0.87
N ALA A 489 -6.70 15.06 -2.09
CA ALA A 489 -5.86 14.58 -3.17
C ALA A 489 -5.63 15.70 -4.21
N PRO A 490 -4.61 15.57 -5.09
CA PRO A 490 -4.30 16.62 -6.08
C PRO A 490 -5.45 16.96 -7.04
N ARG A 491 -6.42 16.05 -7.21
CA ARG A 491 -7.58 16.23 -8.10
C ARG A 491 -8.86 16.61 -7.38
N GLY A 492 -8.87 16.65 -6.04
CA GLY A 492 -10.09 16.83 -5.26
C GLY A 492 -10.13 16.05 -3.95
N ILE A 493 -11.31 16.01 -3.34
CA ILE A 493 -11.59 15.19 -2.16
C ILE A 493 -11.77 13.74 -2.62
N ALA A 494 -10.89 12.85 -2.16
CA ALA A 494 -10.89 11.44 -2.48
C ALA A 494 -11.26 10.59 -1.25
N LYS A 495 -11.66 9.35 -1.49
CA LYS A 495 -11.97 8.36 -0.45
C LYS A 495 -10.87 7.30 -0.41
N ILE A 496 -10.37 7.01 0.78
CA ILE A 496 -9.42 5.92 1.04
C ILE A 496 -9.98 4.98 2.10
N SER A 497 -9.44 3.77 2.19
CA SER A 497 -9.80 2.79 3.21
C SER A 497 -8.59 2.47 4.07
N ILE A 498 -8.80 2.42 5.39
CA ILE A 498 -7.77 2.06 6.37
C ILE A 498 -8.26 0.86 7.16
N TYR A 499 -7.41 -0.14 7.33
CA TYR A 499 -7.71 -1.29 8.17
C TYR A 499 -7.76 -0.90 9.65
N SER A 500 -8.80 -1.34 10.34
CA SER A 500 -8.92 -1.22 11.80
C SER A 500 -9.77 -2.38 12.30
N PRO A 501 -9.38 -3.10 13.36
CA PRO A 501 -10.22 -4.13 13.95
C PRO A 501 -11.54 -3.53 14.48
N ARG A 502 -12.69 -4.04 14.02
CA ARG A 502 -14.03 -3.53 14.38
C ARG A 502 -14.96 -4.59 14.99
N ASN A 503 -14.38 -5.61 15.62
CA ASN A 503 -15.12 -6.75 16.19
C ASN A 503 -16.19 -6.35 17.22
N GLN A 504 -15.90 -5.34 18.06
CA GLN A 504 -16.86 -4.86 19.06
C GLN A 504 -18.06 -4.16 18.43
N GLU A 505 -17.88 -3.50 17.29
CA GLU A 505 -18.96 -2.85 16.55
C GLU A 505 -19.78 -3.87 15.77
N LEU A 506 -19.12 -4.87 15.17
CA LEU A 506 -19.77 -5.99 14.50
C LEU A 506 -20.72 -6.74 15.46
N ALA A 507 -20.28 -6.98 16.69
CA ALA A 507 -21.10 -7.64 17.72
C ALA A 507 -22.31 -6.81 18.18
N LYS A 508 -22.31 -5.49 17.95
CA LYS A 508 -23.41 -4.58 18.30
C LYS A 508 -24.41 -4.40 17.16
N LEU A 509 -24.11 -4.88 15.95
CA LEU A 509 -25.03 -4.77 14.82
C LEU A 509 -26.31 -5.57 15.08
N SER A 510 -27.45 -4.98 14.69
CA SER A 510 -28.76 -5.61 14.81
C SER A 510 -29.66 -5.21 13.64
N GLY A 511 -30.75 -5.94 13.42
CA GLY A 511 -31.73 -5.63 12.37
C GLY A 511 -31.16 -5.74 10.95
N VAL A 512 -31.50 -4.76 10.10
CA VAL A 512 -31.07 -4.72 8.69
C VAL A 512 -29.54 -4.71 8.54
N PRO A 513 -28.77 -3.89 9.30
CA PRO A 513 -27.30 -3.97 9.32
C PRO A 513 -26.73 -5.37 9.48
N LEU A 514 -27.22 -6.12 10.47
CA LEU A 514 -26.78 -7.49 10.73
C LEU A 514 -27.16 -8.43 9.58
N MET A 515 -28.34 -8.25 8.99
CA MET A 515 -28.76 -9.04 7.82
C MET A 515 -27.82 -8.81 6.63
N VAL A 516 -27.35 -7.58 6.41
CA VAL A 516 -26.37 -7.29 5.35
C VAL A 516 -25.06 -8.02 5.60
N THR A 517 -24.53 -8.01 6.83
CA THR A 517 -23.28 -8.74 7.13
C THR A 517 -23.45 -10.25 6.98
N LEU A 518 -24.59 -10.81 7.39
CA LEU A 518 -24.91 -12.23 7.19
C LEU A 518 -25.05 -12.59 5.70
N LEU A 519 -25.61 -11.71 4.88
CA LEU A 519 -25.70 -11.92 3.43
C LEU A 519 -24.31 -11.88 2.77
N LEU A 520 -23.41 -11.00 3.24
CA LEU A 520 -22.03 -10.97 2.79
C LEU A 520 -21.27 -12.24 3.19
N GLU A 521 -21.43 -12.71 4.42
CA GLU A 521 -20.86 -13.97 4.91
C GLU A 521 -21.40 -15.17 4.13
N LEU A 522 -22.72 -15.23 3.91
CA LEU A 522 -23.37 -16.26 3.11
C LEU A 522 -22.87 -16.25 1.67
N ARG A 523 -22.73 -15.07 1.05
CA ARG A 523 -22.16 -14.92 -0.28
C ARG A 523 -20.75 -15.49 -0.31
N ASP A 524 -19.89 -15.13 0.63
CA ASP A 524 -18.51 -15.60 0.65
C ASP A 524 -18.43 -17.11 0.95
N ALA A 525 -19.38 -17.67 1.70
CA ALA A 525 -19.50 -19.12 1.93
C ALA A 525 -20.04 -19.90 0.71
N ILE A 526 -20.87 -19.28 -0.13
CA ILE A 526 -21.46 -19.91 -1.33
C ILE A 526 -20.55 -19.75 -2.55
N THR A 527 -19.85 -18.62 -2.69
CA THR A 527 -19.00 -18.29 -3.85
C THR A 527 -18.10 -19.45 -4.30
N PRO A 528 -17.31 -20.11 -3.43
CA PRO A 528 -16.45 -21.22 -3.86
C PRO A 528 -17.25 -22.43 -4.38
N ARG A 529 -18.46 -22.69 -3.85
CA ARG A 529 -19.32 -23.79 -4.30
C ARG A 529 -20.01 -23.50 -5.61
N LEU A 530 -20.38 -22.24 -5.87
CA LEU A 530 -21.00 -21.86 -7.14
C LEU A 530 -19.99 -21.91 -8.29
N GLN A 531 -18.75 -21.50 -8.04
CA GLN A 531 -17.67 -21.59 -9.02
C GLN A 531 -17.30 -23.04 -9.39
N SER A 532 -17.35 -23.97 -8.43
CA SER A 532 -17.11 -25.38 -8.72
C SER A 532 -18.21 -26.00 -9.59
N LEU A 533 -19.47 -25.59 -9.40
CA LEU A 533 -20.59 -26.00 -10.27
C LEU A 533 -20.49 -25.39 -11.67
N LEU A 534 -20.16 -24.09 -11.77
CA LEU A 534 -20.01 -23.43 -13.06
C LEU A 534 -18.85 -24.01 -13.89
N SER A 535 -17.72 -24.32 -13.25
CA SER A 535 -16.58 -24.96 -13.93
C SER A 535 -16.90 -26.40 -14.34
N PHE A 536 -17.71 -27.14 -13.58
CA PHE A 536 -18.21 -28.45 -13.98
C PHE A 536 -19.11 -28.37 -15.22
N VAL A 537 -20.10 -27.45 -15.23
CA VAL A 537 -21.00 -27.26 -16.38
C VAL A 537 -20.23 -26.74 -17.60
N GLY A 538 -19.29 -25.81 -17.40
CA GLY A 538 -18.42 -25.30 -18.47
C GLY A 538 -17.59 -26.40 -19.11
N ASN A 539 -16.97 -27.27 -18.31
CA ASN A 539 -16.23 -28.44 -18.83
C ASN A 539 -17.15 -29.42 -19.56
N GLY A 540 -18.39 -29.62 -19.08
CA GLY A 540 -19.40 -30.42 -19.78
C GLY A 540 -19.77 -29.86 -21.15
N ILE A 541 -19.99 -28.54 -21.24
CA ILE A 541 -20.30 -27.85 -22.50
C ILE A 541 -19.12 -27.93 -23.47
N VAL A 542 -17.89 -27.69 -23.01
CA VAL A 542 -16.67 -27.81 -23.82
C VAL A 542 -16.49 -29.23 -24.33
N PHE A 543 -16.73 -30.24 -23.49
CA PHE A 543 -16.69 -31.64 -23.91
C PHE A 543 -17.71 -31.93 -25.02
N ILE A 544 -18.96 -31.49 -24.87
CA ILE A 544 -20.00 -31.69 -25.89
C ILE A 544 -19.61 -31.02 -27.21
N LEU A 545 -19.15 -29.76 -27.18
CA LEU A 545 -18.74 -29.02 -28.36
C LEU A 545 -17.53 -29.63 -29.07
N THR A 546 -16.49 -30.00 -28.31
CA THR A 546 -15.23 -30.47 -28.90
C THR A 546 -15.26 -31.95 -29.27
N GLN A 547 -15.77 -32.81 -28.38
CA GLN A 547 -15.72 -34.26 -28.54
C GLN A 547 -16.92 -34.81 -29.31
N ILE A 548 -18.13 -34.32 -29.04
CA ILE A 548 -19.33 -34.85 -29.68
C ILE A 548 -19.54 -34.16 -31.02
N ILE A 549 -19.65 -32.83 -31.02
CA ILE A 549 -19.94 -32.05 -32.23
C ILE A 549 -18.71 -31.96 -33.14
N GLY A 550 -17.54 -31.62 -32.58
CA GLY A 550 -16.29 -31.48 -33.33
C GLY A 550 -15.84 -32.78 -34.03
N ARG A 551 -15.89 -33.92 -33.33
CA ARG A 551 -15.58 -35.22 -33.97
C ARG A 551 -16.65 -35.65 -34.97
N GLY A 552 -17.93 -35.36 -34.69
CA GLY A 552 -19.03 -35.62 -35.62
C GLY A 552 -18.85 -34.91 -36.96
N LEU A 553 -18.58 -33.60 -36.93
CA LEU A 553 -18.29 -32.80 -38.12
C LEU A 553 -16.99 -33.24 -38.82
N GLY A 554 -15.95 -33.59 -38.06
CA GLY A 554 -14.69 -34.09 -38.62
C GLY A 554 -14.83 -35.41 -39.39
N LEU A 555 -15.69 -36.31 -38.92
CA LEU A 555 -16.01 -37.56 -39.62
C LEU A 555 -16.81 -37.31 -40.91
N ILE A 556 -17.77 -36.39 -40.87
CA ILE A 556 -18.54 -35.99 -42.06
C ILE A 556 -17.61 -35.35 -43.10
N GLY A 557 -16.74 -34.42 -42.68
CA GLY A 557 -15.77 -33.78 -43.56
C GLY A 557 -14.80 -34.78 -44.22
N ARG A 558 -14.32 -35.78 -43.46
CA ARG A 558 -13.50 -36.87 -44.02
C ARG A 558 -14.27 -37.73 -45.01
N GLY A 559 -15.55 -38.02 -44.74
CA GLY A 559 -16.41 -38.75 -45.67
C GLY A 559 -16.61 -38.01 -47.00
N VAL A 560 -16.84 -36.69 -46.94
CA VAL A 560 -16.98 -35.83 -48.12
C VAL A 560 -15.68 -35.75 -48.92
N LEU A 561 -14.53 -35.58 -48.27
CA LEU A 561 -13.22 -35.56 -48.92
C LEU A 561 -12.87 -36.88 -49.62
N GLN A 562 -13.20 -38.02 -49.00
CA GLN A 562 -13.04 -39.34 -49.63
C GLN A 562 -14.00 -39.51 -50.83
N GLY A 563 -15.21 -38.96 -50.76
CA GLY A 563 -16.15 -38.92 -51.88
C GLY A 563 -15.66 -38.08 -53.06
N ILE A 564 -15.02 -36.93 -52.81
CA ILE A 564 -14.52 -36.07 -53.90
C ILE A 564 -13.23 -36.62 -54.52
N GLY A 565 -12.35 -37.21 -53.70
CA GLY A 565 -11.10 -37.81 -54.17
C GLY A 565 -11.31 -39.03 -55.09
N SER A 566 -12.38 -39.78 -54.87
CA SER A 566 -12.75 -40.90 -55.76
C SER A 566 -13.29 -40.41 -57.11
N VAL A 567 -14.06 -39.31 -57.16
CA VAL A 567 -14.54 -38.73 -58.42
C VAL A 567 -13.38 -38.19 -59.28
N ALA A 568 -12.42 -37.49 -58.66
CA ALA A 568 -11.25 -36.93 -59.37
C ALA A 568 -10.31 -37.99 -59.96
N LEU A 569 -10.18 -39.17 -59.32
CA LEU A 569 -9.42 -40.30 -59.86
C LEU A 569 -10.11 -40.90 -61.10
N THR A 570 -11.45 -40.86 -61.15
CA THR A 570 -12.22 -41.39 -62.27
C THR A 570 -12.05 -40.52 -63.53
N GLU A 571 -12.05 -39.19 -63.40
CA GLU A 571 -11.79 -38.27 -64.52
C GLU A 571 -10.36 -38.36 -65.08
N LYS A 572 -9.35 -38.53 -64.20
CA LYS A 572 -7.95 -38.63 -64.62
C LYS A 572 -7.67 -39.92 -65.42
N THR A 573 -8.42 -40.97 -65.13
CA THR A 573 -8.33 -42.26 -65.83
C THR A 573 -8.98 -42.18 -67.22
N GLN A 574 -10.11 -41.47 -67.34
CA GLN A 574 -10.74 -41.20 -68.64
C GLN A 574 -9.88 -40.29 -69.55
N LYS A 575 -9.17 -39.30 -68.98
CA LYS A 575 -8.29 -38.41 -69.76
C LYS A 575 -7.07 -39.14 -70.33
N ARG A 576 -6.48 -40.09 -69.57
CA ARG A 576 -5.36 -40.93 -70.04
C ARG A 576 -5.74 -41.94 -71.13
N GLN A 577 -7.00 -42.38 -71.19
CA GLN A 577 -7.47 -43.22 -72.31
C GLN A 577 -7.65 -42.42 -73.60
N LYS A 578 -8.06 -41.15 -73.50
CA LYS A 578 -8.25 -40.26 -74.65
C LYS A 578 -6.94 -39.83 -75.33
N GLU A 579 -5.83 -39.78 -74.58
CA GLU A 579 -4.49 -39.46 -75.12
C GLU A 579 -3.80 -40.65 -75.79
N ARG A 580 -4.28 -41.89 -75.60
CA ARG A 580 -3.75 -43.09 -76.27
C ARG A 580 -4.43 -43.41 -77.61
N THR A 581 -5.41 -42.60 -78.03
CA THR A 581 -6.22 -42.83 -79.23
C THR A 581 -6.17 -41.67 -80.25
N LYS A 582 -5.12 -40.83 -80.20
CA LYS A 582 -4.86 -39.80 -81.20
C LYS A 582 -3.49 -39.92 -81.83
#